data_AF-A0A4Y2W1H7-F1
#
_entry.id   AF-A0A4Y2W1H7-F1
#
_cell.length_a   1.000
_cell.length_b   1.000
_cell.length_c   1.000
_cell.angle_alpha   90.00
_cell.angle_beta   90.00
_cell.angle_gamma   90.00
#
_symmetry.space_group_name_H-M   'P 1'
#
loop_
_entity.id
_entity.type
_entity.pdbx_description
1 polymer ?
#
loop_
_entity_poly.entity_id
_entity_poly.type
_entity_poly.pdbx_seq_one_letter_code
_entity_poly.pdbx_strand_id
1 'polypeptide(L)'
;LDGIRSDSEDGDTLSHQDESSSDVSVDEGPKQFSQSELNDLVRDLCLSKDGVELLWSRLKDKNLLTPGISLSWYRHREKEFTQFFYKEGNLIFYNAVQGLMKCFDVEYDQPE
;
A
#
# COMPACT_ATOMS: atom_id res chain seq x y z
N LEU A 1 48.75 22.72 65.28
CA LEU A 1 49.73 23.49 64.50
C LEU A 1 49.99 22.70 63.21
N ASP A 2 48.97 22.40 62.43
CA ASP A 2 48.12 23.27 61.58
C ASP A 2 48.65 23.21 60.15
N GLY A 3 47.84 22.65 59.25
CA GLY A 3 48.23 22.46 57.86
C GLY A 3 47.16 21.82 56.99
N ILE A 4 45.94 22.33 57.08
CA ILE A 4 44.95 22.51 56.00
C ILE A 4 44.69 21.31 55.05
N ARG A 5 43.50 20.73 55.27
CA ARG A 5 42.68 19.92 54.36
C ARG A 5 42.47 20.64 53.02
N SER A 6 42.83 19.98 51.92
CA SER A 6 42.32 20.27 50.57
C SER A 6 42.17 18.95 49.82
N ASP A 7 41.12 18.20 50.16
CA ASP A 7 40.58 17.19 49.25
C ASP A 7 39.69 17.95 48.28
N SER A 8 40.10 17.98 47.01
CA SER A 8 39.32 18.55 45.92
C SER A 8 38.14 17.61 45.69
N GLU A 9 36.98 17.92 46.24
CA GLU A 9 35.73 17.29 45.83
C GLU A 9 35.53 17.61 44.34
N ASP A 10 35.70 16.56 43.55
CA ASP A 10 35.37 16.50 42.14
C ASP A 10 33.94 17.01 41.99
N GLY A 11 33.77 18.05 41.19
CA GLY A 11 32.47 18.62 40.89
C GLY A 11 31.69 17.61 40.08
N ASP A 12 31.13 16.60 40.76
CA ASP A 12 30.13 15.71 40.20
C ASP A 12 28.90 16.58 39.99
N THR A 13 28.94 17.23 38.83
CA THR A 13 27.85 18.02 38.30
C THR A 13 26.75 17.00 38.12
N LEU A 14 25.81 16.97 39.07
CA LEU A 14 24.58 16.22 38.96
C LEU A 14 23.95 16.63 37.62
N SER A 15 24.30 15.88 36.58
CA SER A 15 23.56 15.84 35.35
C SER A 15 22.22 15.26 35.77
N HIS A 16 21.31 16.16 36.14
CA HIS A 16 19.91 15.98 35.84
C HIS A 16 19.83 15.89 34.31
N GLN A 17 20.24 14.73 33.78
CA GLN A 17 19.59 14.18 32.61
C GLN A 17 18.17 13.97 33.09
N ASP A 18 17.37 15.00 32.88
CA ASP A 18 15.96 14.88 32.67
C ASP A 18 15.83 13.69 31.71
N GLU A 19 15.52 12.54 32.28
CA GLU A 19 15.03 11.38 31.56
C GLU A 19 13.85 11.96 30.79
N SER A 20 14.14 12.43 29.57
CA SER A 20 13.14 12.82 28.60
C SER A 20 12.44 11.52 28.33
N SER A 21 11.47 11.22 29.18
CA SER A 21 10.57 10.11 29.09
C SER A 21 9.96 10.32 27.74
N SER A 22 10.49 9.59 26.75
CA SER A 22 10.08 9.63 25.37
C SER A 22 8.57 9.68 25.39
N ASP A 23 8.04 10.88 25.10
CA ASP A 23 6.65 11.19 25.37
C ASP A 23 5.86 10.10 24.68
N VAL A 24 5.06 9.41 25.49
CA VAL A 24 4.30 8.24 25.08
C VAL A 24 3.58 8.64 23.80
N SER A 25 3.82 7.90 22.72
CA SER A 25 3.23 8.20 21.42
C SER A 25 1.74 8.47 21.65
N VAL A 26 1.33 9.71 21.36
CA VAL A 26 -0.07 10.16 21.42
C VAL A 26 -0.90 9.06 20.79
N ASP A 27 -1.99 8.66 21.45
CA ASP A 27 -2.99 7.71 20.96
C ASP A 27 -3.60 8.27 19.66
N GLU A 28 -2.83 8.14 18.59
CA GLU A 28 -3.24 8.36 17.22
C GLU A 28 -4.10 7.14 16.96
N GLY A 29 -5.42 7.35 16.93
CA GLY A 29 -6.41 6.28 16.84
C GLY A 29 -6.11 5.27 15.72
N PRO A 30 -6.91 4.21 15.60
CA PRO A 30 -6.55 3.06 14.77
C PRO A 30 -6.15 3.48 13.36
N LYS A 31 -4.98 2.99 12.91
CA LYS A 31 -4.43 3.31 11.59
C LYS A 31 -5.48 3.04 10.52
N GLN A 32 -5.75 4.06 9.71
CA GLN A 32 -6.65 3.94 8.57
C GLN A 32 -5.94 3.30 7.39
N PHE A 33 -6.67 2.51 6.61
CA PHE A 33 -6.20 2.03 5.31
C PHE A 33 -6.25 3.16 4.30
N SER A 34 -5.18 3.32 3.54
CA SER A 34 -5.14 4.06 2.28
C SER A 34 -5.74 3.24 1.12
N GLN A 35 -5.94 3.88 -0.04
CA GLN A 35 -6.44 3.20 -1.24
C GLN A 35 -5.53 2.04 -1.68
N SER A 36 -4.19 2.23 -1.67
CA SER A 36 -3.24 1.18 -2.06
C SER A 36 -3.26 0.01 -1.09
N GLU A 37 -3.24 0.28 0.22
CA GLU A 37 -3.28 -0.78 1.24
C GLU A 37 -4.58 -1.59 1.16
N LEU A 38 -5.72 -0.94 0.92
CA LEU A 38 -6.97 -1.64 0.70
C LEU A 38 -6.94 -2.48 -0.58
N ASN A 39 -6.41 -1.94 -1.68
CA ASN A 39 -6.30 -2.67 -2.94
C ASN A 39 -5.39 -3.90 -2.82
N ASP A 40 -4.26 -3.77 -2.12
CA ASP A 40 -3.33 -4.86 -1.85
C ASP A 40 -4.00 -5.92 -0.99
N LEU A 41 -4.68 -5.52 0.09
CA LEU A 41 -5.43 -6.46 0.95
C LEU A 41 -6.50 -7.23 0.16
N VAL A 42 -7.26 -6.55 -0.69
CA VAL A 42 -8.28 -7.17 -1.56
C VAL A 42 -7.64 -8.19 -2.52
N ARG A 43 -6.48 -7.86 -3.09
CA ARG A 43 -5.74 -8.73 -4.01
C ARG A 43 -5.16 -9.94 -3.29
N ASP A 44 -4.52 -9.74 -2.14
CA ASP A 44 -3.86 -10.79 -1.37
C ASP A 44 -4.88 -11.81 -0.83
N LEU A 45 -6.07 -11.34 -0.47
CA LEU A 45 -7.18 -12.20 -0.03
C LEU A 45 -8.02 -12.76 -1.19
N CYS A 46 -7.77 -12.34 -2.43
CA CYS A 46 -8.51 -12.78 -3.62
C CYS A 46 -10.05 -12.67 -3.45
N LEU A 47 -10.52 -11.56 -2.89
CA LEU A 47 -11.94 -11.40 -2.56
C LEU A 47 -12.82 -11.26 -3.82
N SER A 48 -14.01 -11.86 -3.77
CA SER A 48 -15.06 -11.60 -4.76
C SER A 48 -15.58 -10.17 -4.63
N LYS A 49 -16.31 -9.70 -5.66
CA LYS A 49 -16.95 -8.38 -5.64
C LYS A 49 -17.75 -8.14 -4.34
N ASP A 50 -18.64 -9.06 -4.00
CA ASP A 50 -19.50 -8.95 -2.82
C ASP A 50 -18.68 -9.02 -1.52
N GLY A 51 -17.61 -9.80 -1.51
CA GLY A 51 -16.68 -9.89 -0.36
C GLY A 51 -15.94 -8.57 -0.11
N VAL A 52 -15.49 -7.91 -1.18
CA VAL A 52 -14.87 -6.59 -1.10
C VAL A 52 -15.86 -5.52 -0.66
N GLU A 53 -17.10 -5.53 -1.18
CA GLU A 53 -18.15 -4.59 -0.75
C GLU A 53 -18.47 -4.76 0.75
N LEU A 54 -18.58 -6.01 1.22
CA LEU A 54 -18.80 -6.31 2.63
C LEU A 54 -17.63 -5.84 3.49
N LEU A 55 -16.38 -6.16 3.11
CA LEU A 55 -15.19 -5.73 3.83
C LEU A 55 -15.12 -4.20 3.92
N TRP A 56 -15.30 -3.52 2.79
CA TRP A 56 -15.34 -2.08 2.71
C TRP A 56 -16.39 -1.46 3.64
N SER A 57 -17.62 -2.00 3.65
CA SER A 57 -18.67 -1.54 4.57
C SER A 57 -18.22 -1.65 6.02
N ARG A 58 -17.63 -2.79 6.42
CA ARG A 58 -17.17 -3.01 7.79
C ARG A 58 -16.02 -2.07 8.19
N LEU A 59 -15.11 -1.77 7.27
CA LEU A 59 -14.01 -0.83 7.51
C LEU A 59 -14.54 0.62 7.60
N LYS A 60 -15.50 0.97 6.75
CA LYS A 60 -16.15 2.28 6.74
C LYS A 60 -16.93 2.55 8.02
N ASP A 61 -17.72 1.58 8.48
CA ASP A 61 -18.50 1.67 9.73
C ASP A 61 -17.61 1.87 10.96
N LYS A 62 -16.35 1.43 10.89
CA LYS A 62 -15.33 1.57 11.94
C LYS A 62 -14.41 2.79 11.75
N ASN A 63 -14.65 3.63 10.75
CA ASN A 63 -13.79 4.77 10.39
C ASN A 63 -12.32 4.38 10.13
N LEU A 64 -12.08 3.18 9.59
CA LEU A 64 -10.74 2.64 9.30
C LEU A 64 -10.28 2.92 7.87
N LEU A 65 -10.93 3.84 7.16
CA LEU A 65 -10.62 4.19 5.78
C LEU A 65 -10.28 5.66 5.70
N THR A 66 -9.21 6.00 4.99
CA THR A 66 -8.91 7.40 4.72
C THR A 66 -10.03 8.02 3.87
N PRO A 67 -10.35 9.32 4.04
CA PRO A 67 -11.32 10.00 3.19
C PRO A 67 -10.97 9.88 1.71
N GLY A 68 -11.99 9.73 0.86
CA GLY A 68 -11.82 9.73 -0.60
C GLY A 68 -11.42 8.40 -1.24
N ILE A 69 -11.33 7.30 -0.47
CA ILE A 69 -11.15 5.97 -1.08
C ILE A 69 -12.40 5.58 -1.88
N SER A 70 -12.18 4.96 -3.03
CA SER A 70 -13.24 4.47 -3.91
C SER A 70 -13.02 3.01 -4.29
N LEU A 71 -14.11 2.29 -4.51
CA LEU A 71 -14.07 0.98 -5.12
C LEU A 71 -14.36 1.12 -6.62
N SER A 72 -13.49 0.53 -7.43
CA SER A 72 -13.69 0.41 -8.87
C SER A 72 -13.60 -1.05 -9.27
N TRP A 73 -14.41 -1.43 -10.25
CA TRP A 73 -14.50 -2.81 -10.70
C TRP A 73 -13.88 -2.95 -12.08
N TYR A 74 -13.07 -3.99 -12.23
CA TYR A 74 -12.59 -4.38 -13.53
C TYR A 74 -13.76 -4.86 -14.40
N ARG A 75 -13.95 -4.20 -15.54
CA ARG A 75 -14.99 -4.60 -16.50
C ARG A 75 -14.44 -5.70 -17.39
N HIS A 76 -15.28 -6.67 -17.71
CA HIS A 76 -14.97 -7.80 -18.59
C HIS A 76 -14.83 -7.45 -20.09
N ARG A 77 -14.44 -6.22 -20.44
CA ARG A 77 -14.27 -5.80 -21.85
C ARG A 77 -13.09 -6.51 -22.51
N GLU A 78 -12.07 -6.86 -21.73
CA GLU A 78 -10.92 -7.67 -22.15
C GLU A 78 -11.32 -9.05 -22.69
N LYS A 79 -12.48 -9.59 -22.28
CA LYS A 79 -12.92 -10.91 -22.71
C LYS A 79 -13.11 -10.98 -24.23
N GLU A 80 -13.58 -9.91 -24.85
CA GLU A 80 -13.72 -9.81 -26.30
C GLU A 80 -12.37 -9.88 -27.02
N PHE A 81 -11.29 -9.47 -26.35
CA PHE A 81 -9.94 -9.47 -26.89
C PHE A 81 -9.14 -10.72 -26.51
N THR A 82 -9.62 -11.52 -25.56
CA THR A 82 -8.91 -12.72 -25.07
C THR A 82 -8.64 -13.72 -26.22
N GLN A 83 -9.48 -13.72 -27.26
CA GLN A 83 -9.29 -14.51 -28.49
C GLN A 83 -7.99 -14.18 -29.25
N PHE A 84 -7.43 -12.99 -29.08
CA PHE A 84 -6.18 -12.58 -29.76
C PHE A 84 -4.92 -12.98 -28.99
N PHE A 85 -5.07 -13.47 -27.75
CA PHE A 85 -3.97 -13.90 -26.89
C PHE A 85 -3.91 -15.43 -26.83
N TYR A 86 -2.69 -15.97 -26.85
CA TYR A 86 -2.42 -17.38 -26.60
C TYR A 86 -1.48 -17.50 -25.40
N LYS A 87 -1.68 -18.53 -24.59
CA LYS A 87 -0.85 -18.81 -23.41
C LYS A 87 -0.13 -20.13 -23.59
N GLU A 88 1.19 -20.10 -23.50
CA GLU A 88 2.05 -21.28 -23.47
C GLU A 88 2.87 -21.29 -22.17
N GLY A 89 2.55 -22.22 -21.27
CA GLY A 89 3.13 -22.23 -19.93
C GLY A 89 2.86 -20.93 -19.17
N ASN A 90 3.92 -20.23 -18.80
CA ASN A 90 3.86 -18.92 -18.11
C ASN A 90 3.93 -17.72 -19.07
N LEU A 91 4.02 -17.96 -20.38
CA LEU A 91 4.15 -16.93 -21.40
C LEU A 91 2.80 -16.66 -22.05
N ILE A 92 2.49 -15.39 -22.30
CA ILE A 92 1.33 -14.94 -23.07
C ILE A 92 1.83 -14.20 -24.30
N PHE A 93 1.38 -14.57 -25.48
CA PHE A 93 1.74 -13.93 -26.75
C PHE A 93 0.51 -13.62 -27.60
N TYR A 94 0.68 -12.69 -28.54
CA TYR A 94 -0.35 -12.35 -29.51
C TYR A 94 -0.35 -13.37 -30.65
N ASN A 95 -1.51 -13.94 -30.95
CA ASN A 95 -1.67 -14.83 -32.08
C ASN A 95 -2.02 -14.05 -33.37
N ALA A 96 -2.84 -13.01 -33.25
CA ALA A 96 -3.36 -12.26 -34.41
C ALA A 96 -3.33 -10.74 -34.18
N VAL A 97 -2.14 -10.14 -34.26
CA VAL A 97 -1.92 -8.69 -34.08
C VAL A 97 -2.77 -7.89 -35.07
N GLN A 98 -2.84 -8.31 -36.33
CA GLN A 98 -3.64 -7.63 -37.36
C GLN A 98 -5.15 -7.62 -37.02
N GLY A 99 -5.67 -8.73 -36.47
CA GLY A 99 -7.07 -8.82 -36.04
C GLY A 99 -7.37 -7.89 -34.87
N LEU A 100 -6.45 -7.81 -33.91
CA LEU A 100 -6.53 -6.89 -32.78
C LEU A 100 -6.50 -5.43 -33.24
N MET A 101 -5.56 -5.05 -34.12
CA MET A 101 -5.45 -3.67 -34.63
C MET A 101 -6.72 -3.24 -35.39
N LYS A 102 -7.29 -4.15 -36.18
CA LYS A 102 -8.57 -3.92 -36.86
C LYS A 102 -9.73 -3.68 -35.88
N CYS A 103 -9.77 -4.34 -34.72
CA CYS A 103 -10.79 -4.06 -33.71
C CYS A 103 -10.72 -2.64 -33.12
N PHE A 104 -9.58 -1.98 -33.23
CA PHE A 104 -9.37 -0.60 -32.78
C PHE A 104 -9.41 0.41 -33.92
N ASP A 105 -9.77 0.00 -35.15
CA ASP A 105 -9.70 0.81 -36.36
C ASP A 105 -8.29 1.42 -36.60
N VAL A 106 -7.25 0.67 -36.21
CA VAL A 106 -5.85 1.07 -36.40
C VAL A 106 -5.28 0.33 -37.60
N GLU A 107 -4.67 1.07 -38.52
CA GLU A 107 -3.91 0.51 -39.64
C GLU A 107 -2.61 -0.11 -39.10
N TYR A 108 -2.40 -1.39 -39.39
CA TYR A 108 -1.21 -2.13 -38.99
C TYR A 108 -0.26 -2.24 -40.17
N ASP A 109 0.81 -1.45 -40.16
CA ASP A 109 1.88 -1.54 -41.15
C ASP A 109 2.84 -2.66 -40.75
N GLN A 110 2.73 -3.77 -41.45
CA GLN A 110 3.43 -5.00 -41.11
C GLN A 110 4.87 -4.90 -41.65
N PRO A 111 5.91 -4.93 -40.81
CA PRO A 111 7.29 -4.82 -41.29
C PRO A 111 7.64 -6.00 -42.21
N GLU A 112 8.30 -5.70 -43.35
CA GLU A 112 8.80 -6.68 -44.34
C GLU A 112 9.76 -7.72 -43.75
#